data_AF-A0A376DRZ8-F1
#
_entry.id   AF-A0A376DRZ8-F1
#
_cell.length_a   1.000
_cell.length_b   1.000
_cell.length_c   1.000
_cell.angle_alpha   90.00
_cell.angle_beta   90.00
_cell.angle_gamma   90.00
#
_symmetry.space_group_name_H-M   'P 1'
#
loop_
_entity.id
_entity.type
_entity.pdbx_description
1 polymer ?
#
loop_
_entity_poly.entity_id
_entity_poly.type
_entity_poly.pdbx_seq_one_letter_code
_entity_poly.pdbx_strand_id
1 'polypeptide(L)' 'MKIINDDPDKNNLKSRALPDKIIIESGKKCTVSGEWETQGSISTIVYVSKGKLMPLYCGKKVKWILIMNG' A
#
# COMPACT_ATOMS: atom_id res chain seq x y z
N MET A 1 -23.90 -24.97 -37.18
CA MET A 1 -23.88 -25.20 -35.72
C MET A 1 -22.54 -24.73 -35.17
N LYS A 2 -22.52 -23.55 -34.54
CA LYS A 2 -21.69 -23.16 -33.39
C LYS A 2 -22.36 -21.90 -32.84
N ILE A 3 -22.67 -21.96 -31.55
CA ILE A 3 -23.54 -21.08 -30.80
C ILE A 3 -22.81 -19.76 -30.53
N ILE A 4 -23.53 -18.64 -30.72
CA ILE A 4 -23.17 -17.31 -30.23
C ILE A 4 -22.95 -17.34 -28.71
N ASN A 5 -21.89 -16.71 -28.23
CA ASN A 5 -21.93 -15.99 -26.97
C ASN A 5 -21.35 -14.60 -27.25
N ASP A 6 -22.23 -13.61 -27.33
CA ASP A 6 -21.88 -12.20 -27.22
C ASP A 6 -21.16 -11.98 -25.90
N ASP A 7 -19.93 -11.44 -25.94
CA ASP A 7 -19.21 -11.00 -24.75
C ASP A 7 -19.29 -9.47 -24.68
N PRO A 8 -20.16 -8.88 -23.81
CA PRO A 8 -20.46 -7.46 -23.82
C PRO A 8 -19.64 -6.73 -22.76
N ASP A 9 -18.32 -6.72 -22.87
CA ASP A 9 -17.48 -5.81 -22.05
C ASP A 9 -16.49 -4.98 -22.89
N LYS A 10 -17.00 -4.46 -24.02
CA LYS A 10 -16.53 -3.18 -24.54
C LYS A 10 -17.27 -2.05 -23.82
N ASN A 11 -16.75 -1.57 -22.68
CA ASN A 11 -16.75 -0.16 -22.24
C ASN A 11 -16.69 0.04 -20.70
N ASN A 12 -15.64 -0.44 -20.03
CA ASN A 12 -15.31 0.14 -18.72
C ASN A 12 -13.82 0.07 -18.34
N LEU A 13 -12.97 0.70 -19.14
CA LEU A 13 -11.64 1.08 -18.67
C LEU A 13 -11.71 2.39 -17.84
N LYS A 14 -12.64 2.48 -16.87
CA LYS A 14 -12.41 3.41 -15.76
C LYS A 14 -11.34 2.77 -14.90
N SER A 15 -10.14 3.36 -14.97
CA SER A 15 -9.01 3.11 -14.09
C SER A 15 -9.51 2.61 -12.72
N ARG A 16 -9.31 1.32 -12.45
CA ARG A 16 -9.44 0.78 -11.10
C ARG A 16 -8.41 1.53 -10.28
N ALA A 17 -8.82 2.62 -9.63
CA ALA A 17 -7.98 3.32 -8.67
C ALA A 17 -7.62 2.26 -7.64
N LEU A 18 -6.37 1.79 -7.68
CA LEU A 18 -5.82 0.98 -6.59
C LEU A 18 -6.12 1.77 -5.32
N PRO A 19 -6.65 1.14 -4.26
CA PRO A 19 -6.95 1.85 -3.02
C PRO A 19 -5.74 2.71 -2.65
N ASP A 20 -5.97 3.99 -2.37
CA ASP A 20 -4.89 4.96 -2.13
C ASP A 20 -3.92 4.38 -1.11
N LYS A 21 -2.72 4.01 -1.57
CA LYS A 21 -1.70 3.44 -0.70
C LYS A 21 -1.39 4.47 0.38
N ILE A 22 -1.56 4.09 1.64
CA ILE A 22 -1.18 4.97 2.75
C ILE A 22 0.34 4.94 2.85
N ILE A 23 0.97 6.09 2.61
CA ILE A 23 2.42 6.25 2.64
C ILE A 23 2.80 7.27 3.71
N ILE A 24 3.69 6.90 4.62
CA ILE A 24 4.19 7.77 5.68
C ILE A 24 5.72 7.76 5.69
N GLU A 25 6.35 8.92 5.85
CA GLU A 25 7.80 9.03 5.98
C GLU A 25 8.27 8.75 7.41
N SER A 26 9.46 8.18 7.58
CA SER A 26 10.13 8.06 8.88
C SER A 26 10.08 9.37 9.69
N GLY A 27 9.85 9.25 11.00
CA GLY A 27 9.75 10.39 11.92
C GLY A 27 8.40 11.10 11.92
N LYS A 28 7.47 10.76 11.02
CA LYS A 28 6.06 11.19 11.14
C LYS A 28 5.29 10.21 12.03
N LYS A 29 4.16 10.66 12.59
CA LYS A 29 3.29 9.78 13.37
C LYS A 29 2.56 8.79 12.46
N CYS A 30 2.52 7.54 12.88
CA CYS A 30 1.71 6.48 12.31
C CYS A 30 0.22 6.84 12.43
N THR A 31 -0.53 6.78 11.35
CA THR A 31 -1.96 7.15 11.33
C THR A 31 -2.89 5.98 11.65
N VAL A 32 -2.43 4.74 11.39
CA VAL A 32 -3.19 3.49 11.54
C VAL A 32 -2.24 2.41 12.04
N SER A 33 -2.62 1.70 13.10
CA SER A 33 -1.85 0.55 13.58
C SER A 33 -1.82 -0.53 12.50
N GLY A 34 -0.65 -1.13 12.27
CA GLY A 34 -0.54 -2.17 11.26
C GLY A 34 0.89 -2.49 10.86
N GLU A 35 1.02 -3.34 9.86
CA GLU A 35 2.27 -3.70 9.23
C GLU A 35 2.57 -2.74 8.07
N TRP A 36 3.81 -2.23 8.09
CA TRP A 36 4.31 -1.26 7.14
C TRP A 36 5.56 -1.78 6.46
N GLU A 37 5.64 -1.62 5.14
CA GLU A 37 6.78 -2.03 4.32
C GLU A 37 7.55 -0.81 3.81
N THR A 38 8.88 -0.89 3.75
CA THR A 38 9.70 0.14 3.13
C THR A 38 9.46 0.24 1.62
N GLN A 39 9.28 1.46 1.11
CA GLN A 39 9.23 1.73 -0.33
C GLN A 39 10.65 1.68 -0.93
N GLY A 40 10.94 0.69 -1.78
CA GLY A 40 12.21 0.60 -2.50
C GLY A 40 12.52 -0.81 -3.00
N SER A 41 13.76 -1.01 -3.47
CA SER A 41 14.27 -2.32 -3.92
C SER A 41 14.63 -3.26 -2.78
N ILE A 42 14.92 -2.71 -1.60
CA ILE A 42 15.10 -3.45 -0.35
C ILE A 42 13.81 -3.29 0.46
N SER A 43 13.14 -4.41 0.74
CA SER A 43 11.93 -4.43 1.54
C SER A 43 12.23 -4.87 2.98
N THR A 44 11.59 -4.21 3.92
CA THR A 44 11.54 -4.61 5.33
C THR A 44 10.16 -4.26 5.86
N ILE A 45 9.59 -5.19 6.63
CA ILE A 45 8.26 -5.05 7.23
C ILE A 45 8.41 -4.79 8.73
N VAL A 46 7.60 -3.88 9.26
CA VAL A 46 7.54 -3.58 10.69
C VAL A 46 6.11 -3.28 11.13
N TYR A 47 5.72 -3.73 12.31
CA TYR A 47 4.48 -3.29 12.94
C TYR A 47 4.67 -1.96 13.65
N VAL A 48 3.79 -0.99 13.39
CA VAL A 48 3.80 0.32 14.06
C VAL A 48 2.43 0.66 14.59
N SER A 49 2.30 0.86 15.90
CA SER A 49 1.06 1.32 16.52
C SER A 49 0.74 2.77 16.14
N LYS A 50 -0.56 3.07 15.95
CA LYS A 50 -1.06 4.42 15.72
C LYS A 50 -0.51 5.42 16.76
N GLY A 51 -0.10 6.59 16.28
CA GLY A 51 0.45 7.68 17.09
C GLY A 51 1.94 7.55 17.42
N LYS A 52 2.57 6.39 17.24
CA LYS A 52 4.03 6.22 17.34
C LYS A 52 4.73 6.80 16.12
N LEU A 53 6.00 7.16 16.26
CA LEU A 53 6.80 7.64 15.13
C LEU A 53 7.14 6.48 14.19
N MET A 54 7.04 6.72 12.89
CA MET A 54 7.51 5.79 11.87
C MET A 54 9.03 5.62 11.99
N PRO A 55 9.55 4.39 12.04
CA PRO A 55 10.96 4.15 12.33
C PRO A 55 11.88 4.59 11.18
N LEU A 56 13.14 4.82 11.51
CA LEU A 56 14.23 4.89 10.52
C LEU A 56 14.60 3.47 10.11
N TYR A 57 15.11 3.31 8.89
CA TYR A 57 15.70 2.06 8.43
C TYR A 57 17.21 2.22 8.32
N CYS A 58 17.98 1.48 9.11
CA CYS A 58 19.45 1.61 9.20
C CYS A 58 19.89 3.08 9.42
N GLY A 59 19.18 3.82 10.28
CA GLY A 59 19.44 5.24 10.55
C GLY A 59 19.03 6.22 9.45
N LYS A 60 18.47 5.74 8.33
CA LYS A 60 18.04 6.56 7.19
C LYS A 60 16.53 6.76 7.20
N LYS A 61 16.10 7.93 6.70
CA LYS A 61 14.68 8.20 6.43
C LYS A 61 14.24 7.41 5.21
N VAL A 62 13.12 6.73 5.34
CA VAL A 62 12.47 5.97 4.27
C VAL A 62 10.98 6.31 4.24
N LYS A 63 10.31 5.88 3.18
CA LYS A 63 8.86 5.90 3.09
C LYS A 63 8.34 4.51 3.43
N TRP A 64 7.27 4.47 4.18
CA TRP A 64 6.59 3.28 4.65
C TRP A 64 5.22 3.19 3.99
N ILE A 65 4.88 2.02 3.48
CA ILE A 65 3.62 1.71 2.83
C ILE A 65 2.84 0.78 3.75
N LEU A 66 1.61 1.14 4.11
CA LEU A 66 0.74 0.25 4.87
C LEU A 66 0.35 -0.95 4.01
N ILE A 67 0.65 -2.16 4.50
CA ILE A 67 0.34 -3.41 3.80
C ILE A 67 -0.78 -4.19 4.49
N MET A 68 -0.91 -4.07 5.82
CA MET A 68 -1.98 -4.70 6.59
C MET A 68 -2.36 -3.84 7.79
N ASN A 69 -3.65 -3.55 7.95
CA ASN A 69 -4.18 -2.92 9.15
C ASN A 69 -4.21 -3.95 10.29
N GLY A 70 -3.94 -3.52 11.53
CA GLY A 70 -4.09 -4.38 12.71
C GLY A 70 -4.51 -3.60 13.93
#